data_AF-A0A835S5I6-F1
#
_entry.id   AF-A0A835S5I6-F1
#
_cell.length_a   1.000
_cell.length_b   1.000
_cell.length_c   1.000
_cell.angle_alpha   90.00
_cell.angle_beta   90.00
_cell.angle_gamma   90.00
#
_symmetry.space_group_name_H-M   'P 1'
#
loop_
_entity.id
_entity.type
_entity.pdbx_description
1 polymer ?
#
loop_
_entity_poly.entity_id
_entity_poly.type
_entity_poly.pdbx_seq_one_letter_code
_entity_poly.pdbx_strand_id
1 'polypeptide(L)'
;MDLSIFESEGFVIGYYVITVAASLLLLKETKKRVADLKKGIKSIKFAPLAFGIIIAYAFFAFEYIDSIPILNWSWLGYNIAFGPFADQGVWGILPFIPLLIYMFIHINYVEELYFRKSKKMVVVWALMHVAMGVKIHMALMLIPIGFLFKYVYDKKGLNHSYAMHFATNILVVITLFLSLIL
;
A
#
# COMPACT_ATOMS: atom_id res chain seq x y z
N MET A 1 30.35 -14.48 -2.18
CA MET A 1 28.99 -14.58 -1.62
C MET A 1 28.08 -14.15 -2.74
N ASP A 2 27.58 -15.11 -3.51
CA ASP A 2 26.77 -14.82 -4.69
C ASP A 2 25.48 -14.15 -4.23
N LEU A 3 25.34 -12.86 -4.51
CA LEU A 3 24.04 -12.20 -4.41
C LEU A 3 23.12 -12.98 -5.35
N SER A 4 22.07 -13.60 -4.80
CA SER A 4 21.05 -14.20 -5.65
C SER A 4 20.57 -13.12 -6.61
N ILE A 5 20.36 -13.44 -7.89
CA ILE A 5 20.03 -12.42 -8.92
C ILE A 5 18.87 -11.50 -8.46
N PHE A 6 17.97 -12.04 -7.66
CA PHE A 6 16.80 -11.37 -7.06
C PHE A 6 17.12 -10.36 -5.94
N GLU A 7 18.32 -10.43 -5.35
CA GLU A 7 18.80 -9.52 -4.29
C GLU A 7 19.80 -8.49 -4.83
N SER A 8 20.15 -8.54 -6.12
CA SER A 8 21.03 -7.55 -6.72
C SER A 8 20.37 -6.16 -6.78
N GLU A 9 21.13 -5.10 -6.51
CA GLU A 9 20.65 -3.71 -6.60
C GLU A 9 20.01 -3.41 -7.96
N GLY A 10 20.59 -3.96 -9.04
CA GLY A 10 20.05 -3.81 -10.40
C GLY A 10 18.68 -4.47 -10.60
N PHE A 11 18.44 -5.64 -10.01
CA PHE A 11 17.13 -6.30 -10.07
C PHE A 11 16.08 -5.52 -9.26
N VAL A 12 16.44 -5.10 -8.06
CA VAL A 12 15.60 -4.31 -7.14
C VAL A 12 15.18 -2.98 -7.78
N ILE A 13 16.15 -2.24 -8.33
CA ILE A 13 15.90 -0.97 -9.04
C ILE A 13 15.08 -1.23 -10.31
N GLY A 14 15.42 -2.24 -11.10
CA GLY A 14 14.70 -2.59 -12.32
C GLY A 14 13.23 -2.95 -12.05
N TYR A 15 12.97 -3.75 -11.01
CA TYR A 15 11.62 -4.14 -10.59
C TYR A 15 10.82 -2.91 -10.10
N TYR A 16 11.45 -2.04 -9.30
CA TYR A 16 10.84 -0.78 -8.88
C TYR A 16 10.48 0.10 -10.09
N VAL A 17 11.42 0.30 -11.01
CA VAL A 17 11.22 1.08 -12.24
C VAL A 17 10.11 0.51 -13.09
N ILE A 18 10.03 -0.82 -13.28
CA ILE A 18 8.95 -1.46 -14.06
C ILE A 18 7.59 -1.23 -13.39
N THR A 19 7.51 -1.44 -12.07
CA THR A 19 6.27 -1.28 -11.29
C THR A 19 5.78 0.17 -11.33
N VAL A 20 6.70 1.12 -11.21
CA VAL A 20 6.44 2.55 -11.31
C VAL A 20 6.08 2.97 -12.73
N ALA A 21 6.82 2.51 -13.74
CA ALA A 21 6.60 2.85 -15.14
C ALA A 21 5.21 2.42 -15.62
N ALA A 22 4.71 1.28 -15.13
CA ALA A 22 3.34 0.84 -15.38
C ALA A 22 2.30 1.87 -14.89
N SER A 23 2.56 2.56 -13.77
CA SER A 23 1.71 3.65 -13.31
C SER A 23 1.82 4.91 -14.18
N LEU A 24 2.99 5.21 -14.76
CA LEU A 24 3.19 6.36 -15.65
C LEU A 24 2.39 6.22 -16.96
N LEU A 25 2.13 4.99 -17.42
CA LEU A 25 1.25 4.73 -18.57
C LEU A 25 -0.19 5.24 -18.35
N LEU A 26 -0.59 5.47 -17.10
CA LEU A 26 -1.92 5.97 -16.72
C LEU A 26 -2.01 7.51 -16.66
N LEU A 27 -0.97 8.23 -17.10
CA LEU A 27 -0.91 9.70 -17.07
C LEU A 27 -2.18 10.37 -17.62
N LYS A 28 -2.72 9.84 -18.73
CA LYS A 28 -3.95 10.36 -19.38
C LYS A 28 -5.20 10.25 -18.49
N GLU A 29 -5.24 9.26 -17.59
CA GLU A 29 -6.35 9.04 -16.67
C GLU A 29 -6.24 9.92 -15.40
N THR A 30 -5.11 10.58 -15.15
CA THR A 30 -4.84 11.28 -13.87
C THR A 30 -5.92 12.30 -13.53
N LYS A 31 -6.31 13.14 -14.50
CA LYS A 31 -7.37 14.15 -14.29
C LYS A 31 -8.69 13.52 -13.87
N LYS A 32 -9.04 12.38 -14.48
CA LYS A 32 -10.24 11.62 -14.16
C LYS A 32 -10.16 11.00 -12.78
N ARG A 33 -9.03 10.41 -12.40
CA ARG A 33 -8.82 9.82 -11.05
C ARG A 33 -8.93 10.87 -9.95
N VAL A 34 -8.35 12.05 -10.14
CA VAL A 34 -8.51 13.18 -9.21
C VAL A 34 -9.98 13.61 -9.13
N ALA A 35 -10.71 13.66 -10.25
CA ALA A 35 -12.14 13.95 -10.22
C ALA A 35 -12.94 12.86 -9.48
N ASP A 36 -12.57 11.59 -9.64
CA ASP A 36 -13.19 10.45 -8.95
C ASP A 36 -12.92 10.48 -7.43
N LEU A 37 -11.72 10.89 -6.98
CA LEU A 37 -11.43 11.16 -5.56
C LEU A 37 -12.37 12.21 -4.99
N LYS A 38 -12.54 13.33 -5.71
CA LYS A 38 -13.41 14.44 -5.28
C LYS A 38 -14.85 13.97 -5.10
N LYS A 39 -15.36 13.09 -5.98
CA LYS A 39 -16.70 12.50 -5.83
C LYS A 39 -16.84 11.68 -4.54
N GLY A 40 -15.79 10.97 -4.13
CA GLY A 40 -15.78 10.10 -2.94
C GLY A 40 -15.39 10.79 -1.62
N ILE A 41 -15.00 12.06 -1.64
CA ILE A 41 -14.28 12.74 -0.56
C ILE A 41 -14.95 12.65 0.82
N LYS A 42 -16.30 12.59 0.87
CA LYS A 42 -17.06 12.44 2.12
C LYS A 42 -16.80 11.14 2.87
N SER A 43 -16.18 10.14 2.23
CA SER A 43 -15.80 8.86 2.86
C SER A 43 -14.37 8.84 3.42
N ILE A 44 -13.57 9.90 3.19
CA ILE A 44 -12.24 10.02 3.82
C ILE A 44 -12.34 9.98 5.35
N LYS A 45 -13.46 10.44 5.92
CA LYS A 45 -13.71 10.38 7.37
C LYS A 45 -13.69 8.97 7.97
N PHE A 46 -13.78 7.91 7.15
CA PHE A 46 -13.66 6.53 7.60
C PHE A 46 -12.22 6.00 7.54
N ALA A 47 -11.30 6.70 6.88
CA ALA A 47 -9.89 6.31 6.78
C ALA A 47 -9.21 6.14 8.16
N PRO A 48 -9.51 6.95 9.20
CA PRO A 48 -8.97 6.73 10.53
C PRO A 48 -9.31 5.35 11.14
N LEU A 49 -10.44 4.74 10.75
CA LEU A 49 -10.79 3.40 11.23
C LEU A 49 -9.88 2.33 10.59
N ALA A 50 -9.63 2.42 9.29
CA ALA A 50 -8.67 1.53 8.61
C ALA A 50 -7.26 1.72 9.15
N PHE A 51 -6.85 2.98 9.32
CA PHE A 51 -5.56 3.33 9.88
C PHE A 51 -5.41 2.89 11.34
N GLY A 52 -6.48 2.98 12.13
CA GLY A 52 -6.52 2.49 13.51
C GLY A 52 -6.25 0.99 13.63
N ILE A 53 -6.63 0.18 12.63
CA ILE A 53 -6.27 -1.25 12.58
C ILE A 53 -4.75 -1.43 12.46
N ILE A 54 -4.10 -0.62 11.62
CA ILE A 54 -2.64 -0.64 11.44
C ILE A 54 -1.94 -0.25 12.75
N ILE A 55 -2.41 0.81 13.41
CA ILE A 55 -1.87 1.26 14.69
C ILE A 55 -2.08 0.20 15.77
N ALA A 56 -3.28 -0.35 15.91
CA ALA A 56 -3.54 -1.41 16.88
C ALA A 56 -2.63 -2.64 16.64
N TYR A 57 -2.46 -3.03 15.38
CA TYR A 57 -1.53 -4.09 15.01
C TYR A 57 -0.09 -3.77 15.44
N ALA A 58 0.39 -2.56 15.14
CA ALA A 58 1.73 -2.10 15.48
C ALA A 58 2.00 -2.13 16.99
N PHE A 59 1.05 -1.68 17.82
CA PHE A 59 1.24 -1.61 19.26
C PHE A 59 1.01 -2.93 20.00
N PHE A 60 0.06 -3.76 19.55
CA PHE A 60 -0.38 -4.92 20.34
C PHE A 60 0.09 -6.26 19.79
N ALA A 61 0.44 -6.35 18.50
CA ALA A 61 0.68 -7.63 17.84
C ALA A 61 2.03 -7.71 17.14
N PHE A 62 2.59 -6.59 16.69
CA PHE A 62 3.79 -6.56 15.86
C PHE A 62 4.99 -7.27 16.50
N GLU A 63 5.40 -6.89 17.71
CA GLU A 63 6.59 -7.48 18.36
C GLU A 63 6.47 -9.01 18.52
N TYR A 64 5.29 -9.48 18.92
CA TYR A 64 5.06 -10.92 19.09
C TYR A 64 5.06 -11.66 17.75
N ILE A 65 4.39 -11.12 16.74
CA ILE A 65 4.23 -11.79 15.44
C ILE A 65 5.52 -11.72 14.60
N ASP A 66 6.26 -10.61 14.68
CA ASP A 66 7.56 -10.43 14.01
C ASP A 66 8.63 -11.36 14.58
N SER A 67 8.44 -11.94 15.77
CA SER A 67 9.34 -13.00 16.29
C SER A 67 9.21 -14.34 15.57
N ILE A 68 8.15 -14.55 14.77
CA ILE A 68 7.85 -15.82 14.10
C ILE A 68 8.47 -15.83 12.68
N PRO A 69 9.54 -16.62 12.42
CA PRO A 69 10.32 -16.49 11.18
C PRO A 69 9.53 -16.69 9.90
N ILE A 70 8.61 -17.66 9.86
CA ILE A 70 7.82 -17.95 8.66
C ILE A 70 6.90 -16.79 8.27
N LEU A 71 6.46 -15.98 9.24
CA LEU A 71 5.56 -14.87 8.99
C LEU A 71 6.28 -13.63 8.46
N ASN A 72 7.61 -13.57 8.62
CA ASN A 72 8.47 -12.52 8.11
C ASN A 72 8.84 -12.67 6.64
N TRP A 73 8.53 -13.81 6.03
CA TRP A 73 8.85 -14.04 4.64
C TRP A 73 8.11 -13.05 3.72
N SER A 74 8.81 -12.56 2.71
CA SER A 74 8.26 -11.77 1.60
C SER A 74 8.99 -12.14 0.30
N TRP A 75 8.39 -11.84 -0.85
CA TRP A 75 9.01 -12.22 -2.13
C TRP A 75 10.27 -11.41 -2.44
N LEU A 76 10.21 -10.09 -2.21
CA LEU A 76 11.26 -9.15 -2.67
C LEU A 76 12.28 -8.78 -1.59
N GLY A 77 12.10 -9.20 -0.34
CA GLY A 77 12.98 -8.82 0.78
C GLY A 77 12.88 -7.34 1.21
N TYR A 78 12.27 -6.46 0.41
CA TYR A 78 11.96 -5.07 0.73
C TYR A 78 10.55 -4.70 0.24
N ASN A 79 9.96 -3.65 0.79
CA ASN A 79 8.63 -3.18 0.39
C ASN A 79 8.74 -2.07 -0.68
N ILE A 80 8.18 -2.33 -1.87
CA ILE A 80 8.23 -1.43 -3.04
C ILE A 80 7.67 -0.04 -2.71
N ALA A 81 6.68 0.07 -1.82
CA ALA A 81 6.09 1.36 -1.47
C ALA A 81 7.09 2.35 -0.85
N PHE A 82 8.18 1.83 -0.26
CA PHE A 82 9.23 2.64 0.35
C PHE A 82 10.42 2.91 -0.57
N GLY A 83 10.43 2.29 -1.75
CA GLY A 83 11.56 2.31 -2.65
C GLY A 83 12.77 1.53 -2.12
N PRO A 84 13.82 1.40 -2.95
CA PRO A 84 14.98 0.57 -2.62
C PRO A 84 15.94 1.22 -1.61
N PHE A 85 15.74 2.50 -1.26
CA PHE A 85 16.66 3.29 -0.43
C PHE A 85 16.08 3.66 0.95
N ALA A 86 15.09 2.89 1.43
CA ALA A 86 14.42 3.16 2.70
C ALA A 86 15.36 3.09 3.92
N ASP A 87 16.45 2.34 3.79
CA ASP A 87 17.53 2.20 4.77
C ASP A 87 18.41 3.46 4.90
N GLN A 88 18.35 4.38 3.94
CA GLN A 88 19.10 5.65 3.94
C GLN A 88 18.38 6.78 4.72
N GLY A 89 17.37 6.44 5.52
CA GLY A 89 16.59 7.37 6.31
C GLY A 89 15.74 8.33 5.46
N VAL A 90 15.44 9.52 6.00
CA VAL A 90 14.52 10.50 5.38
C VAL A 90 14.91 10.84 3.94
N TRP A 91 16.20 11.04 3.68
CA TRP A 91 16.70 11.44 2.36
C TRP A 91 16.57 10.34 1.30
N GLY A 92 16.54 9.07 1.70
CA GLY A 92 16.30 7.95 0.81
C GLY A 92 14.85 7.81 0.35
N ILE A 93 13.89 8.34 1.13
CA ILE A 93 12.45 8.18 0.86
C ILE A 93 11.84 9.44 0.25
N LEU A 94 12.28 10.62 0.70
CA LEU A 94 11.72 11.92 0.31
C LEU A 94 11.58 12.11 -1.22
N PRO A 95 12.57 11.74 -2.06
CA PRO A 95 12.47 11.89 -3.52
C PRO A 95 11.34 11.06 -4.15
N PHE A 96 10.91 9.98 -3.49
CA PHE A 96 9.90 9.05 -3.99
C PHE A 96 8.48 9.39 -3.55
N ILE A 97 8.29 10.34 -2.62
CA ILE A 97 6.95 10.73 -2.15
C ILE A 97 6.04 11.20 -3.30
N PRO A 98 6.46 12.09 -4.22
CA PRO A 98 5.59 12.52 -5.33
C PRO A 98 5.15 11.33 -6.20
N LEU A 99 6.06 10.39 -6.42
CA LEU A 99 5.81 9.19 -7.20
C LEU A 99 4.84 8.25 -6.49
N LEU A 100 5.00 8.08 -5.18
CA LEU A 100 4.12 7.28 -4.34
C LEU A 100 2.70 7.85 -4.30
N ILE A 101 2.56 9.17 -4.15
CA ILE A 101 1.26 9.85 -4.22
C ILE A 101 0.62 9.63 -5.59
N TYR A 102 1.40 9.79 -6.68
CA TYR A 102 0.93 9.53 -8.03
C TYR A 102 0.46 8.07 -8.20
N MET A 103 1.23 7.11 -7.69
CA MET A 103 0.84 5.70 -7.68
C MET A 103 -0.46 5.47 -6.90
N PHE A 104 -0.63 6.06 -5.72
CA PHE A 104 -1.87 5.93 -4.96
C PHE A 104 -3.09 6.51 -5.67
N ILE A 105 -2.94 7.58 -6.44
CA ILE A 105 -4.04 8.13 -7.26
C ILE A 105 -4.53 7.07 -8.26
N HIS A 106 -3.63 6.27 -8.84
CA HIS A 106 -4.00 5.31 -9.88
C HIS A 106 -4.29 3.91 -9.35
N ILE A 107 -3.35 3.35 -8.59
CA ILE A 107 -3.38 1.97 -8.10
C ILE A 107 -4.55 1.78 -7.15
N ASN A 108 -4.78 2.68 -6.19
CA ASN A 108 -5.90 2.51 -5.26
C ASN A 108 -7.24 2.45 -6.01
N TYR A 109 -7.42 3.25 -7.08
CA TYR A 109 -8.64 3.18 -7.88
C TYR A 109 -8.79 1.80 -8.56
N VAL A 110 -7.72 1.31 -9.18
CA VAL A 110 -7.67 0.01 -9.83
C VAL A 110 -7.94 -1.11 -8.82
N GLU A 111 -7.33 -1.03 -7.65
CA GLU A 111 -7.53 -2.01 -6.60
C GLU A 111 -8.99 -2.05 -6.13
N GLU A 112 -9.60 -0.89 -5.92
CA GLU A 112 -11.01 -0.83 -5.55
C GLU A 112 -11.92 -1.35 -6.67
N LEU A 113 -11.59 -1.07 -7.93
CA LEU A 113 -12.35 -1.51 -9.10
C LEU A 113 -12.35 -3.04 -9.24
N TYR A 114 -11.22 -3.71 -9.01
CA TYR A 114 -11.09 -5.14 -9.23
C TYR A 114 -11.32 -5.98 -7.97
N PHE A 115 -10.80 -5.54 -6.81
CA PHE A 115 -10.72 -6.40 -5.63
C PHE A 115 -11.87 -6.26 -4.63
N ARG A 116 -12.73 -5.24 -4.75
CA ARG A 116 -13.93 -5.13 -3.88
C ARG A 116 -15.17 -5.83 -4.40
N LYS A 117 -15.11 -6.38 -5.61
CA LYS A 117 -16.24 -7.10 -6.24
C LYS A 117 -16.74 -8.27 -5.39
N SER A 118 -15.87 -8.96 -4.65
CA SER A 118 -16.28 -10.06 -3.77
C SER A 118 -15.39 -10.19 -2.54
N LYS A 119 -15.89 -10.88 -1.50
CA LYS A 119 -15.11 -11.18 -0.28
C LYS A 119 -13.85 -11.99 -0.59
N LYS A 120 -13.92 -12.91 -1.58
CA LYS A 120 -12.77 -13.70 -2.01
C LYS A 120 -11.68 -12.80 -2.60
N MET A 121 -12.06 -11.82 -3.42
CA MET A 121 -11.10 -10.90 -4.03
C MET A 121 -10.42 -9.97 -3.01
N VAL A 122 -11.06 -9.67 -1.87
CA VAL A 122 -10.42 -8.95 -0.77
C VAL A 122 -9.25 -9.75 -0.20
N VAL A 123 -9.41 -11.06 -0.03
CA VAL A 123 -8.35 -11.95 0.45
C VAL A 123 -7.23 -12.05 -0.58
N VAL A 124 -7.58 -12.21 -1.87
CA VAL A 124 -6.59 -12.20 -2.97
C VAL A 124 -5.78 -10.91 -2.96
N TRP A 125 -6.44 -9.76 -2.86
CA TRP A 125 -5.77 -8.45 -2.76
C TRP A 125 -4.77 -8.39 -1.62
N ALA A 126 -5.17 -8.82 -0.42
CA ALA A 126 -4.30 -8.81 0.74
C ALA A 126 -3.05 -9.70 0.52
N LEU A 127 -3.23 -10.92 0.02
CA LEU A 127 -2.13 -11.87 -0.21
C LEU A 127 -1.20 -11.47 -1.35
N MET A 128 -1.70 -10.79 -2.38
CA MET A 128 -0.85 -10.28 -3.47
C MET A 128 0.20 -9.27 -2.99
N HIS A 129 -0.02 -8.61 -1.84
CA HIS A 129 0.99 -7.72 -1.27
C HIS A 129 2.27 -8.47 -0.90
N VAL A 130 2.22 -9.79 -0.66
CA VAL A 130 3.42 -10.60 -0.42
C VAL A 130 4.33 -10.63 -1.65
N ALA A 131 3.75 -10.68 -2.86
CA ALA A 131 4.49 -10.55 -4.11
C ALA A 131 5.09 -9.15 -4.29
N MET A 132 4.50 -8.14 -3.63
CA MET A 132 5.01 -6.76 -3.57
C MET A 132 6.07 -6.55 -2.48
N GLY A 133 6.54 -7.62 -1.84
CA GLY A 133 7.57 -7.57 -0.81
C GLY A 133 7.06 -7.22 0.59
N VAL A 134 5.74 -7.20 0.79
CA VAL A 134 5.13 -7.07 2.12
C VAL A 134 5.23 -8.42 2.86
N LYS A 135 5.65 -8.40 4.13
CA LYS A 135 5.73 -9.63 4.96
C LYS A 135 4.35 -10.30 5.08
N ILE A 136 4.32 -11.63 5.19
CA ILE A 136 3.07 -12.41 5.31
C ILE A 136 2.18 -11.88 6.44
N HIS A 137 2.72 -11.61 7.62
CA HIS A 137 1.89 -11.11 8.73
C HIS A 137 1.22 -9.76 8.43
N MET A 138 1.93 -8.87 7.73
CA MET A 138 1.38 -7.57 7.32
C MET A 138 0.28 -7.78 6.28
N ALA A 139 0.48 -8.69 5.31
CA ALA A 139 -0.56 -9.06 4.35
C ALA A 139 -1.81 -9.62 5.04
N LEU A 140 -1.68 -10.43 6.09
CA LEU A 140 -2.81 -10.92 6.87
C LEU A 140 -3.54 -9.79 7.60
N MET A 141 -2.81 -8.82 8.15
CA MET A 141 -3.38 -7.62 8.78
C MET A 141 -4.17 -6.75 7.78
N LEU A 142 -3.82 -6.76 6.50
CA LEU A 142 -4.58 -6.03 5.47
C LEU A 142 -5.99 -6.60 5.25
N ILE A 143 -6.26 -7.86 5.60
CA ILE A 143 -7.58 -8.49 5.38
C ILE A 143 -8.73 -7.70 6.03
N PRO A 144 -8.73 -7.41 7.34
CA PRO A 144 -9.79 -6.61 7.97
C PRO A 144 -9.91 -5.20 7.37
N ILE A 145 -8.80 -4.57 6.96
CA ILE A 145 -8.81 -3.27 6.27
C ILE A 145 -9.50 -3.38 4.91
N GLY A 146 -9.16 -4.41 4.12
CA GLY A 146 -9.79 -4.66 2.83
C GLY A 146 -11.28 -4.95 2.94
N PHE A 147 -11.74 -5.58 4.03
CA PHE A 147 -13.16 -5.75 4.31
C PHE A 147 -13.85 -4.44 4.66
N LEU A 148 -13.18 -3.52 5.35
CA LEU A 148 -13.71 -2.20 5.64
C LEU A 148 -13.85 -1.36 4.36
N PHE A 149 -12.86 -1.39 3.47
CA PHE A 149 -12.98 -0.79 2.15
C PHE A 149 -14.13 -1.43 1.37
N LYS A 150 -14.23 -2.76 1.34
CA LYS A 150 -15.36 -3.45 0.71
C LYS A 150 -16.71 -3.01 1.29
N TYR A 151 -16.83 -2.83 2.60
CA TYR A 151 -18.06 -2.34 3.20
C TYR A 151 -18.46 -0.96 2.67
N VAL A 152 -17.50 -0.04 2.56
CA VAL A 152 -17.73 1.29 1.95
C VAL A 152 -18.06 1.17 0.46
N TYR A 153 -17.37 0.29 -0.27
CA TYR A 153 -17.67 0.00 -1.67
C TYR A 153 -19.11 -0.48 -1.86
N ASP A 154 -19.56 -1.46 -1.07
CA ASP A 154 -20.90 -2.04 -1.19
C ASP A 154 -22.00 -1.03 -0.81
N LYS A 155 -21.71 -0.10 0.11
CA LYS A 155 -22.69 0.89 0.60
C LYS A 155 -22.71 2.21 -0.16
N LYS A 156 -21.57 2.63 -0.72
CA LYS A 156 -21.39 3.98 -1.29
C LYS A 156 -20.74 3.97 -2.68
N GLY A 157 -20.30 2.82 -3.16
CA GLY A 157 -19.72 2.65 -4.48
C GLY A 157 -18.22 2.91 -4.55
N LEU A 158 -17.68 2.67 -5.75
CA LEU A 158 -16.25 2.69 -6.07
C LEU A 158 -15.53 3.95 -5.60
N ASN A 159 -16.04 5.13 -5.99
CA ASN A 159 -15.34 6.40 -5.72
C ASN A 159 -15.17 6.67 -4.22
N HIS A 160 -16.17 6.28 -3.41
CA HIS A 160 -16.12 6.44 -1.96
C HIS A 160 -15.12 5.49 -1.29
N SER A 161 -15.08 4.23 -1.75
CA SER A 161 -14.07 3.28 -1.28
C SER A 161 -12.66 3.71 -1.68
N TYR A 162 -12.50 4.17 -2.92
CA TYR A 162 -11.26 4.68 -3.46
C TYR A 162 -10.74 5.89 -2.68
N ALA A 163 -11.59 6.88 -2.40
CA ALA A 163 -11.20 8.04 -1.61
C ALA A 163 -10.78 7.66 -0.18
N MET A 164 -11.50 6.72 0.45
CA MET A 164 -11.14 6.20 1.77
C MET A 164 -9.77 5.50 1.72
N HIS A 165 -9.57 4.59 0.77
CA HIS A 165 -8.32 3.86 0.61
C HIS A 165 -7.15 4.80 0.35
N PHE A 166 -7.30 5.75 -0.58
CA PHE A 166 -6.30 6.80 -0.83
C PHE A 166 -5.93 7.52 0.46
N ALA A 167 -6.92 7.99 1.22
CA ALA A 167 -6.65 8.68 2.48
C ALA A 167 -5.97 7.80 3.53
N THR A 168 -6.31 6.50 3.62
CA THR A 168 -5.61 5.56 4.50
C THR A 168 -4.14 5.45 4.13
N ASN A 169 -3.81 5.34 2.84
CA ASN A 169 -2.42 5.26 2.39
C ASN A 169 -1.66 6.58 2.64
N ILE A 170 -2.32 7.73 2.51
CA ILE A 170 -1.73 9.03 2.89
C ILE A 170 -1.44 9.09 4.39
N LEU A 171 -2.35 8.61 5.26
CA LEU A 171 -2.10 8.54 6.70
C LEU A 171 -0.88 7.66 7.02
N VAL A 172 -0.76 6.51 6.36
CA VAL A 172 0.41 5.63 6.48
C VAL A 172 1.70 6.38 6.11
N VAL A 173 1.74 7.05 4.95
CA VAL A 173 2.91 7.85 4.52
C VAL A 173 3.26 8.95 5.51
N ILE A 174 2.27 9.68 6.02
CA ILE A 174 2.49 10.72 7.03
C ILE A 174 3.11 10.12 8.29
N THR A 175 2.58 9.02 8.80
CA THR A 175 3.10 8.36 10.01
C THR A 175 4.52 7.85 9.82
N LEU A 176 4.82 7.27 8.66
CA LEU A 176 6.17 6.83 8.32
C LEU A 176 7.15 8.01 8.30
N PHE A 177 6.74 9.12 7.70
CA PHE A 177 7.57 10.32 7.67
C PHE A 177 7.82 10.88 9.08
N LEU A 178 6.79 10.91 9.93
CA LEU A 178 6.92 11.33 11.33
C LEU A 178 7.84 10.40 12.12
N SER A 179 7.79 9.09 11.89
CA SER A 179 8.68 8.12 12.56
C SER A 179 10.15 8.20 12.17
N LEU A 180 10.48 8.92 11.09
CA LEU A 180 11.87 9.11 10.65
C LEU A 180 12.47 10.44 11.16
N ILE A 181 11.63 11.32 11.70
CA ILE A 181 12.03 12.64 12.23
C ILE A 181 12.12 12.61 13.76
N LEU A 182 11.27 11.81 14.41
CA LEU A 182 11.23 11.59 15.86
C LEU A 182 12.25 10.53 16.28
#